data_AF-X1FIQ9-F1
#
_entry.id   AF-X1FIQ9-F1
#
_cell.length_a   1.000
_cell.length_b   1.000
_cell.length_c   1.000
_cell.angle_alpha   90.00
_cell.angle_beta   90.00
_cell.angle_gamma   90.00
#
_symmetry.space_group_name_H-M   'P 1'
#
loop_
_entity.id
_entity.type
_entity.pdbx_description
1 polymer ?
#
loop_
_entity_poly.entity_id
_entity_poly.type
_entity_poly.pdbx_seq_one_letter_code
_entity_poly.pdbx_strand_id
1 'polypeptide(L)'
;MGIHGKPDWGLQLKKTVYTFDDLSELAVRLGSISQFDRRGDVIFQDSFEYGLGKWLLCGDKTGDEQILISKRSRSGGYCVKLTGGSEGSLYSAMYIHLAYPVLSKLGMECHFALEDDVDYLLFEMRLFT
;
A
#
# COMPACT_ATOMS: atom_id res chain seq x y z
N MET A 1 -27.16 14.48 28.67
CA MET A 1 -27.67 14.33 27.28
C MET A 1 -26.93 15.35 26.44
N GLY A 2 -25.98 14.90 25.60
CA GLY A 2 -25.04 15.78 24.89
C GLY A 2 -24.08 15.02 23.95
N ILE A 3 -24.63 14.53 22.84
CA ILE A 3 -24.08 14.48 21.47
C ILE A 3 -22.53 14.39 21.31
N HIS A 4 -22.08 13.13 21.37
CA HIS A 4 -20.89 12.46 20.81
C HIS A 4 -19.72 13.30 20.21
N GLY A 5 -18.59 13.30 20.94
CA GLY A 5 -17.21 13.50 20.48
C GLY A 5 -16.24 12.66 21.34
N LYS A 6 -15.36 11.87 20.67
CA LYS A 6 -14.35 10.83 21.07
C LYS A 6 -14.41 10.17 22.47
N PRO A 7 -14.33 8.82 22.61
CA PRO A 7 -14.02 8.19 23.89
C PRO A 7 -12.64 8.63 24.39
N ASP A 8 -12.61 9.14 25.60
CA ASP A 8 -11.56 9.95 26.25
C ASP A 8 -10.68 9.15 27.23
N TRP A 9 -10.84 7.83 27.28
CA TRP A 9 -10.12 6.99 28.24
C TRP A 9 -8.91 6.29 27.61
N GLY A 10 -7.75 6.91 27.79
CA GLY A 10 -6.51 6.22 28.12
C GLY A 10 -5.61 5.79 26.97
N LEU A 11 -4.31 5.83 27.25
CA LEU A 11 -3.26 5.10 26.54
C LEU A 11 -3.72 3.64 26.31
N GLN A 12 -4.14 3.31 25.10
CA GLN A 12 -4.19 1.91 24.69
C GLN A 12 -2.78 1.51 24.27
N LEU A 13 -2.02 1.04 25.25
CA LEU A 13 -0.85 0.22 25.01
C LEU A 13 -1.27 -0.96 24.12
N LYS A 14 -1.06 -0.84 22.80
CA LYS A 14 -0.93 -2.03 21.97
C LYS A 14 0.30 -2.75 22.50
N LYS A 15 0.15 -4.02 22.84
CA LYS A 15 1.17 -4.83 23.54
C LYS A 15 2.55 -4.81 22.85
N THR A 16 2.59 -4.41 21.57
CA THR A 16 3.77 -4.34 20.71
C THR A 16 4.04 -2.96 20.10
N VAL A 17 3.20 -1.93 20.31
CA VAL A 17 3.34 -0.62 19.64
C VAL A 17 3.00 0.52 20.59
N TYR A 18 3.91 1.50 20.71
CA TYR A 18 3.64 2.75 21.43
C TYR A 18 2.73 3.65 20.60
N THR A 19 1.61 4.08 21.17
CA THR A 19 0.71 5.06 20.56
C THR A 19 1.12 6.47 21.00
N PHE A 20 1.40 7.34 20.03
CA PHE A 20 1.63 8.77 20.30
C PHE A 20 0.29 9.51 20.28
N ASP A 21 0.05 10.35 21.29
CA ASP A 21 -1.20 11.06 21.47
C ASP A 21 -1.41 12.22 20.48
N ASP A 22 -2.69 12.47 20.24
CA ASP A 22 -3.37 13.15 19.14
C ASP A 22 -3.27 14.69 19.15
N LEU A 23 -2.41 15.27 18.28
CA LEU A 23 -2.52 16.67 17.81
C LEU A 23 -2.18 16.89 16.32
N SER A 24 -1.79 15.85 15.58
CA SER A 24 -1.31 15.97 14.20
C SER A 24 -2.16 15.21 13.15
N GLU A 25 -3.21 14.48 13.57
CA GLU A 25 -3.99 13.59 12.69
C GLU A 25 -4.67 14.35 11.53
N LEU A 26 -5.18 15.57 11.79
CA LEU A 26 -5.84 16.39 10.76
C LEU A 26 -4.86 16.94 9.71
N ALA A 27 -3.66 17.34 10.14
CA ALA A 27 -2.60 17.86 9.26
C ALA A 27 -1.96 16.74 8.43
N VAL A 28 -1.89 15.52 8.96
CA VAL A 28 -1.36 14.33 8.26
C VAL A 28 -2.28 13.83 7.14
N ARG A 29 -3.57 14.18 7.15
CA ARG A 29 -4.51 13.76 6.08
C ARG A 29 -4.34 14.56 4.78
N LEU A 30 -3.87 15.80 4.82
CA LEU A 30 -3.57 16.57 3.61
C LEU A 30 -2.29 16.00 2.97
N GLY A 31 -2.45 15.30 1.83
CA GLY A 31 -1.35 14.62 1.14
C GLY A 31 -1.17 13.15 1.54
N SER A 32 -2.04 12.61 2.40
CA SER A 32 -2.03 11.19 2.75
C SER A 32 -2.38 10.30 1.56
N ILE A 33 -1.62 9.22 1.39
CA ILE A 33 -1.82 8.22 0.33
C ILE A 33 -3.11 7.43 0.55
N SER A 34 -3.57 7.24 1.77
CA SER A 34 -4.89 6.64 2.03
C SER A 34 -5.83 7.67 2.64
N GLN A 35 -7.02 7.78 2.03
CA GLN A 35 -8.09 8.72 2.38
C GLN A 35 -9.20 8.05 3.22
N PHE A 36 -9.14 6.72 3.38
CA PHE A 36 -10.12 5.94 4.11
C PHE A 36 -9.72 5.72 5.58
N ASP A 37 -10.71 5.35 6.38
CA ASP A 37 -10.56 5.11 7.82
C ASP A 37 -9.63 3.92 8.09
N ARG A 38 -8.63 4.12 8.97
CA ARG A 38 -7.59 3.14 9.32
C ARG A 38 -7.68 2.73 10.77
N ARG A 39 -8.84 2.29 11.24
CA ARG A 39 -9.02 1.83 12.64
C ARG A 39 -8.13 0.62 13.04
N GLY A 40 -7.31 0.10 12.13
CA GLY A 40 -6.31 -0.94 12.36
C GLY A 40 -4.86 -0.41 12.40
N ASP A 41 -3.90 -1.30 12.60
CA ASP A 41 -2.48 -0.97 12.49
C ASP A 41 -2.01 -0.93 11.04
N VAL A 42 -1.49 0.21 10.59
CA VAL A 42 -0.87 0.34 9.27
C VAL A 42 0.56 -0.18 9.36
N ILE A 43 0.79 -1.36 8.79
CA ILE A 43 2.11 -2.02 8.82
C ILE A 43 3.01 -1.61 7.65
N PHE A 44 2.43 -1.13 6.55
CA PHE A 44 3.16 -0.71 5.36
C PHE A 44 2.33 0.29 4.54
N GLN A 45 3.00 1.29 3.98
CA GLN A 45 2.44 2.27 3.07
C GLN A 45 3.57 2.82 2.19
N ASP A 46 3.32 2.97 0.89
CA ASP A 46 4.31 3.52 -0.04
C ASP A 46 3.66 4.40 -1.10
N SER A 47 4.25 5.57 -1.35
CA SER A 47 3.92 6.48 -2.46
C SER A 47 4.97 6.44 -3.57
N PHE A 48 6.04 5.67 -3.39
CA PHE A 48 7.17 5.60 -4.32
C PHE A 48 8.04 6.87 -4.40
N GLU A 49 7.78 7.89 -3.57
CA GLU A 49 8.59 9.13 -3.49
C GLU A 49 10.05 8.86 -3.07
N TYR A 50 10.30 7.75 -2.39
CA TYR A 50 11.62 7.35 -1.89
C TYR A 50 12.22 6.18 -2.70
N GLY A 51 11.72 5.98 -3.91
CA GLY A 51 12.20 4.96 -4.83
C GLY A 51 11.71 3.54 -4.55
N LEU A 52 12.32 2.56 -5.23
CA LEU A 52 11.87 1.16 -5.25
C LEU A 52 12.65 0.23 -4.31
N GLY A 53 13.59 0.75 -3.50
CA GLY A 53 14.50 -0.10 -2.71
C GLY A 53 13.85 -1.02 -1.67
N LYS A 54 12.57 -0.80 -1.34
CA LYS A 54 11.78 -1.66 -0.44
C LYS A 54 11.10 -2.83 -1.14
N TRP A 55 11.02 -2.77 -2.47
CA TRP A 55 10.29 -3.72 -3.31
C TRP A 55 11.25 -4.71 -3.94
N LEU A 56 10.83 -5.98 -3.98
CA LEU A 56 11.45 -6.98 -4.83
C LEU A 56 10.83 -6.84 -6.22
N LEU A 57 11.68 -6.58 -7.20
CA LEU A 57 11.31 -6.43 -8.60
C LEU A 57 11.45 -7.78 -9.29
N CYS A 58 10.43 -8.19 -10.04
CA CYS A 58 10.41 -9.46 -10.73
C CYS A 58 9.62 -9.35 -12.03
N GLY A 59 10.13 -9.93 -13.11
CA GLY A 59 9.44 -9.95 -14.39
C GLY A 59 10.06 -10.99 -15.30
N ASP A 60 9.46 -11.14 -16.48
CA ASP A 60 9.89 -12.11 -17.46
C ASP A 60 10.83 -11.49 -18.49
N LYS A 61 12.13 -11.82 -18.34
CA LYS A 61 13.25 -11.54 -19.25
C LYS A 61 13.03 -10.37 -20.23
N THR A 62 13.09 -10.61 -21.53
CA THR A 62 13.26 -9.51 -22.49
C THR A 62 12.09 -8.53 -22.46
N GLY A 63 12.38 -7.26 -22.15
CA GLY A 63 11.42 -6.16 -22.21
C GLY A 63 10.60 -5.94 -20.94
N ASP A 64 10.80 -6.73 -19.87
CA ASP A 64 10.18 -6.42 -18.58
C ASP A 64 10.83 -5.19 -17.94
N GLU A 65 10.01 -4.30 -17.40
CA GLU A 65 10.49 -3.07 -16.78
C GLU A 65 9.60 -2.67 -15.59
N GLN A 66 10.23 -2.33 -14.47
CA GLN A 66 9.59 -1.70 -13.30
C GLN A 66 10.29 -0.37 -13.03
N ILE A 67 9.69 0.73 -13.47
CA ILE A 67 10.32 2.06 -13.37
C ILE A 67 9.43 3.07 -12.65
N LEU A 68 10.08 4.01 -11.98
CA LEU A 68 9.43 5.20 -11.44
C LEU A 68 9.16 6.17 -12.57
N ILE A 69 7.93 6.65 -12.64
CA ILE A 69 7.52 7.69 -13.57
C ILE A 69 6.82 8.82 -12.83
N SER A 70 6.93 10.04 -13.34
CA SER A 70 6.22 11.22 -12.81
C SER A 70 5.09 11.70 -13.71
N LYS A 71 4.84 11.01 -14.83
CA LYS A 71 3.83 11.40 -15.83
C LYS A 71 2.40 11.23 -15.31
N ARG A 72 2.18 10.26 -14.42
CA ARG A 72 0.89 9.97 -13.78
C ARG A 72 1.18 9.59 -12.33
N SER A 73 0.44 10.15 -11.40
CA SER A 73 0.48 9.74 -9.99
C SER A 73 -0.89 10.01 -9.36
N ARG A 74 -1.33 9.10 -8.49
CA ARG A 74 -2.56 9.30 -7.70
C ARG A 74 -2.28 10.11 -6.44
N SER A 75 -1.06 10.00 -5.91
CA SER A 75 -0.58 10.75 -4.75
C SER A 75 0.91 10.95 -4.89
N GLY A 76 1.42 12.11 -4.49
CA GLY A 76 2.83 12.46 -4.68
C GLY A 76 3.18 12.78 -6.14
N GLY A 77 4.48 12.82 -6.43
CA GLY A 77 5.05 13.09 -7.74
C GLY A 77 5.38 11.84 -8.55
N TYR A 78 5.42 10.65 -7.94
CA TYR A 78 5.81 9.41 -8.61
C TYR A 78 4.75 8.30 -8.53
N CYS A 79 4.79 7.41 -9.51
CA CYS A 79 4.17 6.09 -9.46
C CYS A 79 5.10 5.07 -10.12
N VAL A 80 4.72 3.80 -10.05
CA VAL A 80 5.44 2.73 -10.75
C VAL A 80 4.71 2.38 -12.03
N LYS A 81 5.45 2.38 -13.15
CA LYS A 81 5.02 1.73 -14.38
C LYS A 81 5.57 0.31 -14.40
N LEU A 82 4.67 -0.65 -14.58
CA LEU A 82 5.01 -2.04 -14.85
C LEU A 82 4.79 -2.30 -16.34
N THR A 83 5.85 -2.68 -17.05
CA THR A 83 5.80 -3.12 -18.45
C THR A 83 6.08 -4.62 -18.46
N GLY A 84 5.12 -5.42 -18.93
CA GLY A 84 5.31 -6.87 -19.10
C GLY A 84 6.33 -7.16 -20.19
N GLY A 85 7.09 -8.25 -20.04
CA GLY A 85 8.04 -8.70 -21.05
C GLY A 85 7.37 -9.09 -22.38
N SER A 86 8.16 -9.18 -23.44
CA SER A 86 7.70 -9.55 -24.78
C SER A 86 7.84 -11.04 -25.09
N GLU A 87 8.36 -11.83 -24.15
CA GLU A 87 8.58 -13.27 -24.28
C GLU A 87 8.17 -14.00 -22.99
N GLY A 88 7.86 -15.30 -23.10
CA GLY A 88 7.52 -16.13 -21.93
C GLY A 88 6.12 -15.87 -21.37
N SER A 89 6.03 -15.64 -20.06
CA SER A 89 4.79 -15.45 -19.30
C SER A 89 4.30 -13.99 -19.30
N LEU A 90 5.01 -13.08 -19.99
CA LEU A 90 4.59 -11.71 -20.31
C LEU A 90 4.16 -10.86 -19.11
N TYR A 91 4.81 -11.03 -17.95
CA TYR A 91 4.46 -10.31 -16.73
C TYR A 91 5.60 -9.45 -16.20
N SER A 92 5.20 -8.45 -15.41
CA SER A 92 6.06 -7.60 -14.61
C SER A 92 5.35 -7.38 -13.29
N ALA A 93 6.09 -7.56 -12.19
CA ALA A 93 5.57 -7.63 -10.85
C ALA A 93 6.51 -6.96 -9.85
N MET A 94 5.91 -6.53 -8.75
CA MET A 94 6.64 -6.13 -7.57
C MET A 94 5.94 -6.65 -6.33
N TYR A 95 6.74 -7.11 -5.37
CA TYR A 95 6.22 -7.62 -4.11
C TYR A 95 7.12 -7.21 -2.96
N ILE A 96 6.56 -7.22 -1.76
CA ILE A 96 7.27 -7.00 -0.52
C ILE A 96 6.93 -8.15 0.44
N HIS A 97 7.92 -8.61 1.18
CA HIS A 97 7.72 -9.57 2.25
C HIS A 97 7.60 -8.82 3.58
N LEU A 98 6.42 -8.91 4.18
CA LEU A 98 6.16 -8.39 5.52
C LEU A 98 6.04 -9.57 6.47
N ALA A 99 6.79 -9.52 7.58
CA ALA A 99 6.64 -10.52 8.64
C ALA A 99 5.30 -10.29 9.36
N TYR A 100 4.46 -11.32 9.45
CA TYR A 100 3.23 -11.28 10.24
C TYR A 100 3.53 -11.79 11.66
N PRO A 101 3.62 -10.91 12.69
CA PRO A 101 3.91 -11.36 14.04
C PRO A 101 2.74 -12.15 14.66
N VAL A 102 1.51 -11.91 14.21
CA VAL A 102 0.28 -12.59 14.67
C VAL A 102 -0.69 -12.73 13.50
N LEU A 103 -1.34 -13.89 13.36
CA LEU A 103 -2.45 -14.09 12.43
C LEU A 103 -3.64 -13.22 12.86
N SER A 104 -4.07 -12.32 11.99
CA SER A 104 -5.15 -11.38 12.26
C SER A 104 -5.93 -11.04 11.00
N LYS A 105 -6.99 -10.25 11.13
CA LYS A 105 -7.72 -9.73 9.98
C LYS A 105 -6.81 -8.75 9.24
N LEU A 106 -6.57 -9.01 7.96
CA LEU A 106 -5.76 -8.16 7.09
C LEU A 106 -6.63 -7.39 6.11
N GLY A 107 -6.20 -6.19 5.77
CA GLY A 107 -6.77 -5.36 4.71
C GLY A 107 -5.65 -4.81 3.82
N MET A 108 -5.97 -4.54 2.56
CA MET A 108 -5.06 -3.95 1.59
C MET A 108 -5.80 -2.89 0.79
N GLU A 109 -5.11 -1.79 0.49
CA GLU A 109 -5.55 -0.76 -0.44
C GLU A 109 -4.45 -0.58 -1.49
N CYS A 110 -4.80 -0.69 -2.77
CA CYS A 110 -3.89 -0.39 -3.88
C CYS A 110 -4.61 0.45 -4.93
N HIS A 111 -3.85 1.31 -5.60
CA HIS A 111 -4.34 2.16 -6.70
C HIS A 111 -3.53 1.81 -7.94
N PHE A 112 -4.20 1.49 -9.04
CA PHE A 112 -3.57 1.20 -10.32
C PHE A 112 -4.34 1.87 -11.46
N ALA A 113 -3.66 2.08 -12.57
CA ALA A 113 -4.24 2.57 -13.81
C ALA A 113 -3.70 1.73 -14.96
N LEU A 114 -4.54 1.46 -15.95
CA LEU A 114 -4.20 0.66 -17.12
C LEU A 114 -4.25 1.57 -18.35
N GLU A 115 -3.31 1.39 -19.28
CA GLU A 115 -3.27 2.14 -20.54
C GLU A 115 -4.12 1.49 -21.63
N ASP A 116 -4.27 0.16 -21.55
CA ASP A 116 -5.00 -0.68 -22.50
C ASP A 116 -6.24 -1.32 -21.85
N ASP A 117 -7.03 -2.02 -22.67
CA ASP A 117 -8.22 -2.75 -22.25
C ASP A 117 -7.89 -3.91 -21.30
N VAL A 118 -8.83 -4.18 -20.39
CA VAL A 118 -8.69 -5.20 -19.35
C VAL A 118 -9.45 -6.45 -19.75
N ASP A 119 -8.75 -7.57 -19.87
CA ASP A 119 -9.40 -8.88 -20.05
C ASP A 119 -9.93 -9.41 -18.70
N TYR A 120 -9.07 -9.49 -17.69
CA TYR A 120 -9.48 -9.92 -16.34
C TYR A 120 -8.67 -9.25 -15.23
N LEU A 121 -9.26 -9.21 -14.03
CA LEU A 121 -8.61 -8.84 -12.77
C LEU A 121 -8.76 -9.98 -11.76
N LEU A 122 -7.65 -10.44 -11.20
CA LEU A 122 -7.62 -11.50 -10.20
C LEU A 122 -7.17 -10.94 -8.85
N PHE A 123 -7.98 -11.16 -7.81
CA PHE A 123 -7.61 -10.92 -6.42
C PHE A 123 -7.49 -12.25 -5.71
N GLU A 124 -6.28 -12.62 -5.28
CA GLU A 124 -6.01 -13.89 -4.63
C GLU A 124 -5.47 -13.68 -3.21
N MET A 125 -6.08 -14.36 -2.24
CA MET A 125 -5.59 -14.42 -0.86
C MET A 125 -5.32 -15.88 -0.51
N ARG A 126 -4.04 -16.23 -0.31
CA ARG A 126 -3.62 -17.58 0.10
C ARG A 126 -3.29 -17.59 1.58
N LEU A 127 -3.99 -18.44 2.33
CA LEU A 127 -3.66 -18.76 3.71
C LEU A 127 -2.74 -19.99 3.70
N PHE A 128 -1.50 -19.83 4.19
CA PHE A 128 -0.65 -20.97 4.49
C PHE A 128 -1.05 -21.50 5.87
N THR A 129 -1.73 -22.64 5.88
CA THR A 129 -2.09 -23.41 7.09
C THR A 129 -1.03 -24.43 7.43
#